data_AF-A0A959AXR9-F1
#
_entry.id   AF-A0A959AXR9-F1
#
_cell.length_a   1.000
_cell.length_b   1.000
_cell.length_c   1.000
_cell.angle_alpha   90.00
_cell.angle_beta   90.00
_cell.angle_gamma   90.00
#
_symmetry.space_group_name_H-M   'P 1'
#
loop_
_entity.id
_entity.type
_entity.pdbx_description
1 polymer ?
#
loop_
_entity_poly.entity_id
_entity_poly.type
_entity_poly.pdbx_seq_one_letter_code
_entity_poly.pdbx_strand_id
1 'polypeptide(L)'
;MRKLTFLFCAFLALGPLFAQNALTAEEQSKTIDSLIRSLEDNYVFPKLAEQMGQQLRQKQKAGAFKNLTEPVAFADRLTEEIQFVTNDKHLRVRFDPEGAAQMRAHSEEEEDHEPSPEWLAQMGRDNYGFKEVSILEGNVGYLDLRGFFPAAFAGEAAAAAMNMLSNADAIIFDLRQNGGGDPGMIQLLTSYLYQAGRGVHLNSFYHRSTNDTSQTWTLPYVPGKRNPDAEVFVLTSNYTFSAAEEFTYNLKNLERATIVGETTGGGAHPGGTLPIADRFVAFVPNGRAINPITHTNWEGTGVSPHVDVAKEKALDVAHQMALEKLAEKSGSEEDKRYFEWFSSYLKAKNDPPLLSEEQIQACAGNYGARNLLYENGQLFYQRNGRPKMALEPLSPTSFALRDDADLRFTVEMENGEAVALSVESVNGWKERTERNKTQP
;
A
#
# COMPACT_ATOMS: atom_id res chain seq x y z
N MET A 1 71.18 -40.06 21.60
CA MET A 1 71.42 -38.62 21.41
C MET A 1 70.20 -38.02 20.70
N ARG A 2 69.39 -37.24 21.41
CA ARG A 2 68.20 -36.57 20.88
C ARG A 2 68.64 -35.43 19.94
N LYS A 3 68.17 -35.44 18.69
CA LYS A 3 68.28 -34.27 17.79
C LYS A 3 67.03 -33.42 17.94
N LEU A 4 67.29 -32.13 18.18
CA LEU A 4 66.37 -31.06 18.52
C LEU A 4 65.64 -30.58 17.27
N THR A 5 64.31 -30.62 17.29
CA THR A 5 63.43 -30.10 16.23
C THR A 5 63.32 -28.58 16.39
N PHE A 6 63.80 -27.81 15.40
CA PHE A 6 63.53 -26.37 15.31
C PHE A 6 62.16 -26.18 14.66
N LEU A 7 61.19 -25.69 15.44
CA LEU A 7 59.89 -25.25 14.95
C LEU A 7 60.04 -23.84 14.36
N PHE A 8 59.86 -23.70 13.05
CA PHE A 8 59.82 -22.39 12.38
C PHE A 8 58.38 -21.87 12.49
N CYS A 9 58.11 -20.95 13.42
CA CYS A 9 56.83 -20.25 13.49
C CYS A 9 56.71 -19.30 12.29
N ALA A 10 55.94 -19.71 11.28
CA ALA A 10 55.46 -18.80 10.26
C ALA A 10 54.36 -17.93 10.87
N PHE A 11 54.67 -16.65 11.11
CA PHE A 11 53.65 -15.62 11.33
C PHE A 11 52.87 -15.47 10.01
N LEU A 12 51.71 -16.12 9.91
CA LEU A 12 50.69 -15.74 8.95
C LEU A 12 50.16 -14.37 9.37
N ALA A 13 50.65 -13.33 8.69
CA ALA A 13 50.03 -12.01 8.74
C ALA A 13 48.63 -12.15 8.11
N LEU A 14 47.62 -12.30 8.97
CA LEU A 14 46.23 -12.01 8.63
C LEU A 14 46.15 -10.49 8.38
N GLY A 15 46.48 -10.08 7.15
CA GLY A 15 46.11 -8.76 6.66
C GLY A 15 44.59 -8.59 6.76
N PRO A 16 44.08 -7.41 7.10
CA PRO A 16 42.66 -7.20 7.26
C PRO A 16 41.95 -7.46 5.92
N LEU A 17 41.03 -8.43 5.91
CA LEU A 17 40.05 -8.69 4.84
C LEU A 17 39.25 -7.44 4.40
N PHE A 18 39.36 -6.33 5.14
CA PHE A 18 38.77 -5.03 4.80
C PHE A 18 39.35 -4.38 3.55
N ALA A 19 40.59 -4.66 3.16
CA ALA A 19 41.22 -4.00 2.01
C ALA A 19 40.67 -4.45 0.64
N GLN A 20 39.98 -5.60 0.57
CA GLN A 20 39.49 -6.17 -0.69
C GLN A 20 38.15 -5.59 -1.19
N ASN A 21 37.41 -4.86 -0.35
CA ASN A 21 36.09 -4.32 -0.70
C ASN A 21 36.06 -2.79 -0.90
N ALA A 22 37.08 -2.07 -0.47
CA ALA A 22 37.15 -0.61 -0.56
C ALA A 22 37.24 -0.12 -2.02
N LEU A 23 36.59 1.01 -2.31
CA LEU A 23 36.65 1.66 -3.62
C LEU A 23 38.04 2.26 -3.88
N THR A 24 38.56 2.01 -5.09
CA THR A 24 39.74 2.72 -5.58
C THR A 24 39.34 4.06 -6.21
N ALA A 25 40.28 5.01 -6.26
CA ALA A 25 40.04 6.29 -6.94
C ALA A 25 39.74 6.12 -8.45
N GLU A 26 40.33 5.09 -9.07
CA GLU A 26 40.06 4.74 -10.47
C GLU A 26 38.62 4.24 -10.65
N GLU A 27 38.17 3.34 -9.78
CA GLU A 27 36.80 2.82 -9.80
C GLU A 27 35.77 3.93 -9.57
N GLN A 28 35.99 4.81 -8.59
CA GLN A 28 35.14 5.99 -8.38
C GLN A 28 35.04 6.86 -9.64
N SER A 29 36.17 7.11 -10.31
CA SER A 29 36.20 7.93 -11.53
C SER A 29 35.41 7.28 -12.66
N LYS A 30 35.61 5.98 -12.89
CA LYS A 30 34.89 5.23 -13.94
C LYS A 30 33.39 5.21 -13.68
N THR A 31 32.97 4.97 -12.43
CA THR A 31 31.56 4.98 -12.04
C THR A 31 30.93 6.35 -12.26
N ILE A 32 31.61 7.44 -11.88
CA ILE A 32 31.12 8.81 -12.12
C ILE A 32 30.99 9.09 -13.62
N ASP A 33 32.02 8.81 -14.41
CA ASP A 33 31.97 9.06 -15.86
C ASP A 33 30.87 8.27 -16.56
N SER A 34 30.67 7.01 -16.15
CA SER A 34 29.60 6.15 -16.69
C SER A 34 28.21 6.60 -16.27
N LEU A 35 28.04 7.03 -15.01
CA LEU A 35 26.80 7.64 -14.54
C LEU A 35 26.44 8.88 -15.36
N ILE A 36 27.41 9.76 -15.61
CA ILE A 36 27.19 10.99 -16.40
C ILE A 36 26.70 10.64 -17.80
N ARG A 37 27.37 9.72 -18.50
CA ARG A 37 26.94 9.27 -19.83
C ARG A 37 25.53 8.70 -19.79
N SER A 38 25.26 7.83 -18.82
CA SER A 38 23.95 7.20 -18.66
C SER A 38 22.83 8.23 -18.49
N LEU A 39 23.08 9.29 -17.71
CA LEU A 39 22.14 10.39 -17.53
C LEU A 39 21.95 11.18 -18.83
N GLU A 40 23.04 11.57 -19.50
CA GLU A 40 23.01 12.37 -20.73
C GLU A 40 22.30 11.62 -21.89
N ASP A 41 22.49 10.30 -21.97
CA ASP A 41 21.92 9.47 -23.02
C ASP A 41 20.44 9.14 -22.78
N ASN A 42 20.05 8.92 -21.52
CA ASN A 42 18.75 8.30 -21.21
C ASN A 42 17.78 9.21 -20.45
N TYR A 43 18.26 10.20 -19.69
CA TYR A 43 17.37 10.96 -18.80
C TYR A 43 16.34 11.77 -19.60
N VAL A 44 15.10 11.73 -19.14
CA VAL A 44 13.95 12.31 -19.86
C VAL A 44 14.07 13.83 -20.09
N PHE A 45 14.87 14.55 -19.29
CA PHE A 45 15.15 15.98 -19.46
C PHE A 45 16.63 16.24 -19.81
N PRO A 46 16.99 16.36 -21.11
CA PRO A 46 18.39 16.47 -21.54
C PRO A 46 19.17 17.63 -20.91
N LYS A 47 18.53 18.79 -20.72
CA LYS A 47 19.18 19.96 -20.10
C LYS A 47 19.52 19.72 -18.63
N LEU A 48 18.64 19.04 -17.89
CA LEU A 48 18.89 18.68 -16.49
C LEU A 48 19.95 17.57 -16.40
N ALA A 49 19.97 16.64 -17.36
CA ALA A 49 21.03 15.64 -17.48
C ALA A 49 22.42 16.27 -17.61
N GLU A 50 22.55 17.25 -18.50
CA GLU A 50 23.79 18.02 -18.68
C GLU A 50 24.20 18.74 -17.38
N GLN A 51 23.24 19.35 -16.68
CA GLN A 51 23.51 20.02 -15.39
C GLN A 51 23.99 19.05 -14.31
N MET A 52 23.37 17.87 -14.18
CA MET A 52 23.83 16.81 -13.29
C MET A 52 25.26 16.37 -13.65
N GLY A 53 25.52 16.18 -14.95
CA GLY A 53 26.85 15.85 -15.46
C GLY A 53 27.91 16.87 -15.07
N GLN A 54 27.63 18.15 -15.29
CA GLN A 54 28.51 19.25 -14.92
C GLN A 54 28.78 19.31 -13.41
N GLN A 55 27.75 19.15 -12.58
CA GLN A 55 27.89 19.14 -11.12
C GLN A 55 28.79 17.99 -10.63
N LEU A 56 28.57 16.77 -11.14
CA LEU A 56 29.38 15.60 -10.78
C LEU A 56 30.86 15.82 -11.17
N ARG A 57 31.14 16.31 -12.38
CA ARG A 57 32.52 16.63 -12.83
C ARG A 57 33.18 17.67 -11.93
N GLN A 58 32.46 18.74 -11.57
CA GLN A 58 32.98 19.79 -10.69
C GLN A 58 33.34 19.24 -9.32
N LYS A 59 32.47 18.44 -8.71
CA LYS A 59 32.69 17.85 -7.39
C LYS A 59 33.80 16.81 -7.38
N GLN A 60 33.91 16.03 -8.45
CA GLN A 60 35.02 15.10 -8.63
C GLN A 60 36.36 15.85 -8.71
N LYS A 61 36.44 16.93 -9.50
CA LYS A 61 37.64 17.77 -9.60
C LYS A 61 38.01 18.43 -8.27
N ALA A 62 37.01 18.84 -7.48
CA ALA A 62 37.19 19.37 -6.13
C ALA A 62 37.59 18.30 -5.10
N GLY A 63 37.59 17.02 -5.48
CA GLY A 63 37.95 15.91 -4.60
C GLY A 63 36.87 15.51 -3.61
N ALA A 64 35.60 15.87 -3.84
CA ALA A 64 34.49 15.62 -2.91
C ALA A 64 34.26 14.13 -2.62
N PHE A 65 34.64 13.24 -3.53
CA PHE A 65 34.43 11.79 -3.39
C PHE A 65 35.67 11.03 -2.88
N LYS A 66 36.83 11.69 -2.75
CA LYS A 66 38.13 11.02 -2.49
C LYS A 66 38.15 10.16 -1.23
N ASN A 67 37.39 10.53 -0.21
CA ASN A 67 37.36 9.85 1.08
C ASN A 67 36.19 8.84 1.20
N LEU A 68 35.36 8.68 0.17
CA LEU A 68 34.21 7.76 0.17
C LEU A 68 34.64 6.38 -0.32
N THR A 69 35.42 5.68 0.49
CA THR A 69 35.94 4.35 0.16
C THR A 69 34.91 3.25 0.34
N GLU A 70 33.85 3.49 1.10
CA GLU A 70 32.74 2.54 1.29
C GLU A 70 31.75 2.61 0.11
N PRO A 71 31.51 1.49 -0.62
CA PRO A 71 30.72 1.51 -1.85
C PRO A 71 29.29 2.05 -1.71
N VAL A 72 28.60 1.65 -0.64
CA VAL A 72 27.23 2.09 -0.37
C VAL A 72 27.19 3.60 -0.11
N ALA A 73 28.08 4.11 0.76
CA ALA A 73 28.17 5.55 1.05
C ALA A 73 28.52 6.38 -0.19
N PHE A 74 29.35 5.84 -1.09
CA PHE A 74 29.64 6.47 -2.38
C PHE A 74 28.40 6.52 -3.28
N ALA A 75 27.65 5.42 -3.41
CA ALA A 75 26.41 5.38 -4.19
C ALA A 75 25.33 6.33 -3.64
N ASP A 76 25.16 6.35 -2.31
CA ASP A 76 24.24 7.28 -1.64
C ASP A 76 24.64 8.72 -1.91
N ARG A 77 25.94 9.03 -1.85
CA ARG A 77 26.42 10.37 -2.16
C ARG A 77 26.15 10.75 -3.62
N LEU A 78 26.42 9.88 -4.58
CA LEU A 78 26.10 10.15 -5.99
C LEU A 78 24.61 10.42 -6.19
N THR A 79 23.77 9.64 -5.50
CA THR A 79 22.31 9.82 -5.48
C THR A 79 21.91 11.21 -4.96
N GLU A 80 22.46 11.64 -3.82
CA GLU A 80 22.21 12.98 -3.29
C GLU A 80 22.56 14.09 -4.30
N GLU A 81 23.70 13.95 -4.98
CA GLU A 81 24.18 14.96 -5.92
C GLU A 81 23.29 15.11 -7.15
N ILE A 82 22.82 14.00 -7.73
CA ILE A 82 21.94 14.04 -8.90
C ILE A 82 20.52 14.49 -8.52
N GLN A 83 20.01 14.06 -7.36
CA GLN A 83 18.69 14.48 -6.88
C GLN A 83 18.66 15.95 -6.48
N PHE A 84 19.77 16.52 -6.01
CA PHE A 84 19.85 17.94 -5.69
C PHE A 84 19.55 18.85 -6.89
N VAL A 85 19.84 18.40 -8.12
CA VAL A 85 19.60 19.18 -9.35
C VAL A 85 18.13 19.13 -9.77
N THR A 86 17.47 17.98 -9.64
CA THR A 86 16.17 17.72 -10.27
C THR A 86 15.02 17.60 -9.28
N ASN A 87 15.30 17.28 -8.02
CA ASN A 87 14.37 16.75 -7.02
C ASN A 87 13.68 15.44 -7.44
N ASP A 88 14.16 14.79 -8.50
CA ASP A 88 13.59 13.56 -9.04
C ASP A 88 13.99 12.37 -8.15
N LYS A 89 13.02 11.87 -7.38
CA LYS A 89 13.27 10.85 -6.36
C LYS A 89 13.52 9.46 -6.95
N HIS A 90 13.27 9.24 -8.23
CA HIS A 90 13.56 7.98 -8.91
C HIS A 90 15.03 7.83 -9.28
N LEU A 91 15.75 8.93 -9.50
CA LEU A 91 17.18 8.90 -9.76
C LEU A 91 17.91 8.29 -8.56
N ARG A 92 18.41 7.06 -8.69
CA ARG A 92 19.10 6.34 -7.61
C ARG A 92 20.31 5.62 -8.16
N VAL A 93 21.42 5.70 -7.44
CA VAL A 93 22.61 4.87 -7.64
C VAL A 93 22.66 3.85 -6.51
N ARG A 94 22.90 2.58 -6.85
CA ARG A 94 22.99 1.50 -5.87
C ARG A 94 24.27 0.70 -6.08
N PHE A 95 24.89 0.30 -4.97
CA PHE A 95 25.90 -0.74 -4.96
C PHE A 95 25.18 -2.09 -5.06
N ASP A 96 25.29 -2.73 -6.21
CA ASP A 96 24.64 -4.00 -6.52
C ASP A 96 25.53 -4.79 -7.50
N PRO A 97 26.59 -5.45 -7.00
CA PRO A 97 27.53 -6.18 -7.85
C PRO A 97 26.91 -7.33 -8.60
N GLU A 98 26.01 -8.06 -7.95
CA GLU A 98 25.33 -9.21 -8.56
C GLU A 98 24.37 -8.74 -9.66
N GLY A 99 23.54 -7.73 -9.37
CA GLY A 99 22.64 -7.14 -10.37
C GLY A 99 23.39 -6.50 -11.53
N ALA A 100 24.50 -5.80 -11.27
CA ALA A 100 25.32 -5.20 -12.31
C ALA A 100 26.00 -6.26 -13.20
N ALA A 101 26.47 -7.36 -12.62
CA ALA A 101 27.06 -8.47 -13.37
C ALA A 101 26.00 -9.19 -14.23
N GLN A 102 24.82 -9.45 -13.67
CA GLN A 102 23.70 -10.04 -14.39
C GLN A 102 23.31 -9.16 -15.58
N MET A 103 23.04 -7.87 -15.37
CA MET A 103 22.65 -6.95 -16.44
C MET A 103 23.69 -6.86 -17.56
N ARG A 104 24.99 -6.90 -17.25
CA ARG A 104 26.04 -6.90 -18.27
C ARG A 104 26.09 -8.17 -19.08
N ALA A 105 26.06 -9.32 -18.41
CA ALA A 105 26.02 -10.61 -19.08
C ALA A 105 24.81 -10.70 -20.03
N HIS A 106 23.68 -10.10 -19.62
CA HIS A 106 22.44 -10.12 -20.40
C HIS A 106 22.40 -9.04 -21.51
N SER A 107 23.23 -7.99 -21.44
CA SER A 107 23.35 -6.99 -22.53
C SER A 107 24.13 -7.49 -23.74
N GLU A 108 24.87 -8.59 -23.60
CA GLU A 108 25.66 -9.23 -24.68
C GLU A 108 24.86 -10.31 -25.43
N GLU A 109 23.69 -10.72 -24.92
CA GLU A 109 22.78 -11.72 -25.50
C GLU A 109 21.43 -11.02 -25.82
N GLU A 110 21.24 -10.54 -27.05
CA GLU A 110 19.98 -9.90 -27.50
C GLU A 110 18.79 -10.87 -27.44
N GLU A 111 17.95 -10.82 -26.39
CA GLU A 111 16.56 -11.32 -26.42
C GLU A 111 15.74 -10.83 -25.20
N ASP A 112 14.41 -10.76 -25.34
CA ASP A 112 13.45 -10.52 -24.25
C ASP A 112 13.59 -11.65 -23.20
N HIS A 113 14.43 -11.46 -22.19
CA HIS A 113 14.69 -12.49 -21.19
C HIS A 113 13.54 -12.56 -20.18
N GLU A 114 12.90 -13.74 -20.11
CA GLU A 114 11.95 -14.08 -19.07
C GLU A 114 12.58 -13.93 -17.68
N PRO A 115 11.83 -13.51 -16.65
CA PRO A 115 12.37 -13.40 -15.30
C PRO A 115 12.91 -14.73 -14.79
N SER A 116 13.97 -14.69 -13.97
CA SER A 116 14.58 -15.93 -13.47
C SER A 116 13.59 -16.74 -12.62
N PRO A 117 13.68 -18.09 -12.62
CA PRO A 117 12.86 -18.94 -11.77
C PRO A 117 12.95 -18.59 -10.28
N GLU A 118 14.12 -18.18 -9.79
CA GLU A 118 14.31 -17.76 -8.40
C GLU A 118 13.53 -16.48 -8.08
N TRP A 119 13.53 -15.51 -9.01
CA TRP A 119 12.77 -14.28 -8.87
C TRP A 119 11.27 -14.58 -8.87
N LEU A 120 10.78 -15.38 -9.81
CA LEU A 120 9.37 -15.80 -9.87
C LEU A 120 8.95 -16.53 -8.59
N ALA A 121 9.78 -17.44 -8.08
CA ALA A 121 9.52 -18.13 -6.83
C ALA A 121 9.49 -17.17 -5.63
N GLN A 122 10.34 -16.15 -5.60
CA GLN A 122 10.33 -15.13 -4.55
C GLN A 122 9.09 -14.25 -4.62
N MET A 123 8.67 -13.82 -5.81
CA MET A 123 7.45 -13.02 -5.97
C MET A 123 6.19 -13.85 -5.68
N GLY A 124 6.18 -15.12 -6.05
CA GLY A 124 5.12 -16.06 -5.67
C GLY A 124 5.00 -16.22 -4.15
N ARG A 125 6.10 -16.29 -3.40
CA ARG A 125 6.08 -16.29 -1.92
C ARG A 125 5.52 -15.00 -1.34
N ASP A 126 5.75 -13.87 -2.00
CA ASP A 126 5.18 -12.58 -1.63
C ASP A 126 3.71 -12.44 -2.05
N ASN A 127 3.16 -13.43 -2.75
CA ASN A 127 1.87 -13.40 -3.42
C ASN A 127 1.73 -12.17 -4.33
N TYR A 128 2.83 -11.76 -4.98
CA TYR A 128 2.89 -10.62 -5.88
C TYR A 128 2.30 -9.35 -5.24
N GLY A 129 2.58 -9.11 -3.95
CA GLY A 129 2.09 -7.94 -3.22
C GLY A 129 0.63 -8.01 -2.74
N PHE A 130 -0.18 -9.01 -3.11
CA PHE A 130 -1.55 -9.18 -2.62
C PHE A 130 -1.54 -9.79 -1.21
N LYS A 131 -1.69 -8.97 -0.18
CA LYS A 131 -1.53 -9.40 1.22
C LYS A 131 -2.84 -9.78 1.91
N GLU A 132 -3.91 -9.10 1.58
CA GLU A 132 -5.21 -9.35 2.17
C GLU A 132 -6.31 -8.97 1.18
N VAL A 133 -7.33 -9.82 1.10
CA VAL A 133 -8.62 -9.48 0.49
C VAL A 133 -9.72 -9.92 1.45
N SER A 134 -10.60 -9.00 1.80
CA SER A 134 -11.67 -9.24 2.78
C SER A 134 -12.92 -8.42 2.46
N ILE A 135 -14.05 -8.85 3.02
CA ILE A 135 -15.30 -8.09 3.03
C ILE A 135 -15.49 -7.60 4.46
N LEU A 136 -15.40 -6.29 4.65
CA LEU A 136 -15.62 -5.61 5.91
C LEU A 136 -17.11 -5.40 6.16
N GLU A 137 -17.43 -5.02 7.39
CA GLU A 137 -18.80 -4.70 7.84
C GLU A 137 -19.52 -3.75 6.88
N GLY A 138 -20.78 -4.05 6.58
CA GLY A 138 -21.58 -3.30 5.60
C GLY A 138 -21.19 -3.55 4.14
N ASN A 139 -20.69 -4.74 3.82
CA ASN A 139 -20.35 -5.19 2.46
C ASN A 139 -19.31 -4.30 1.75
N VAL A 140 -18.31 -3.84 2.51
CA VAL A 140 -17.22 -3.00 2.01
C VAL A 140 -16.00 -3.87 1.71
N GLY A 141 -15.64 -4.01 0.45
CA GLY A 141 -14.46 -4.73 0.01
C GLY A 141 -13.16 -4.04 0.42
N TYR A 142 -12.17 -4.80 0.85
CA TYR A 142 -10.84 -4.31 1.20
C TYR A 142 -9.75 -5.12 0.51
N LEU A 143 -8.73 -4.42 -0.01
CA LEU A 143 -7.55 -5.01 -0.65
C LEU A 143 -6.27 -4.33 -0.15
N ASP A 144 -5.44 -5.05 0.62
CA ASP A 144 -4.05 -4.66 0.94
C ASP A 144 -3.14 -5.09 -0.20
N LEU A 145 -2.71 -4.12 -1.03
CA LEU A 145 -1.84 -4.34 -2.17
C LEU A 145 -0.52 -3.60 -1.96
N ARG A 146 0.58 -4.34 -1.81
CA ARG A 146 1.91 -3.79 -1.48
C ARG A 146 2.88 -3.70 -2.65
N GLY A 147 2.43 -4.02 -3.86
CA GLY A 147 3.19 -3.82 -5.08
C GLY A 147 2.33 -4.06 -6.33
N PHE A 148 2.62 -3.34 -7.40
CA PHE A 148 2.03 -3.58 -8.71
C PHE A 148 2.96 -4.50 -9.50
N PHE A 149 2.86 -5.82 -9.34
CA PHE A 149 3.70 -6.74 -10.11
C PHE A 149 3.19 -6.92 -11.54
N PRO A 150 4.06 -7.26 -12.52
CA PRO A 150 3.62 -7.40 -13.91
C PRO A 150 2.44 -8.36 -14.05
N ALA A 151 1.39 -7.92 -14.75
CA ALA A 151 0.15 -8.67 -14.89
C ALA A 151 0.33 -10.03 -15.58
N ALA A 152 1.40 -10.20 -16.37
CA ALA A 152 1.76 -11.49 -16.97
C ALA A 152 2.00 -12.60 -15.93
N PHE A 153 2.48 -12.24 -14.73
CA PHE A 153 2.76 -13.19 -13.65
C PHE A 153 1.75 -13.11 -12.50
N ALA A 154 1.24 -11.92 -12.22
CA ALA A 154 0.36 -11.65 -11.09
C ALA A 154 -1.13 -11.54 -11.47
N GLY A 155 -1.48 -11.70 -12.75
CA GLY A 155 -2.85 -11.49 -13.24
C GLY A 155 -3.89 -12.44 -12.65
N GLU A 156 -3.52 -13.68 -12.35
CA GLU A 156 -4.43 -14.63 -11.68
C GLU A 156 -4.73 -14.22 -10.23
N ALA A 157 -3.72 -13.73 -9.50
CA ALA A 157 -3.91 -13.22 -8.14
C ALA A 157 -4.82 -11.98 -8.15
N ALA A 158 -4.60 -11.07 -9.10
CA ALA A 158 -5.46 -9.91 -9.32
C ALA A 158 -6.91 -10.32 -9.64
N ALA A 159 -7.10 -11.28 -10.54
CA ALA A 159 -8.43 -11.76 -10.90
C ALA A 159 -9.14 -12.44 -9.72
N ALA A 160 -8.42 -13.22 -8.91
CA ALA A 160 -8.97 -13.85 -7.70
C ALA A 160 -9.44 -12.79 -6.68
N ALA A 161 -8.59 -11.80 -6.39
CA ALA A 161 -8.92 -10.70 -5.48
C ALA A 161 -10.14 -9.92 -5.99
N MET A 162 -10.13 -9.47 -7.25
CA MET A 162 -11.22 -8.67 -7.81
C MET A 162 -12.52 -9.47 -7.94
N ASN A 163 -12.47 -10.78 -8.15
CA ASN A 163 -13.67 -11.63 -8.10
C ASN A 163 -14.28 -11.70 -6.69
N MET A 164 -13.46 -11.79 -5.65
CA MET A 164 -13.96 -11.76 -4.27
C MET A 164 -14.65 -10.42 -3.95
N LEU A 165 -14.17 -9.32 -4.53
CA LEU A 165 -14.71 -7.96 -4.35
C LEU A 165 -15.84 -7.60 -5.34
N SER A 166 -16.21 -8.52 -6.24
CA SER A 166 -17.09 -8.20 -7.37
C SER A 166 -18.54 -7.88 -7.01
N ASN A 167 -18.98 -8.21 -5.78
CA ASN A 167 -20.31 -7.90 -5.27
C ASN A 167 -20.28 -6.93 -4.08
N ALA A 168 -19.13 -6.31 -3.79
CA ALA A 168 -19.03 -5.32 -2.73
C ALA A 168 -19.69 -4.01 -3.17
N ASP A 169 -20.36 -3.32 -2.24
CA ASP A 169 -20.99 -2.02 -2.51
C ASP A 169 -19.96 -0.89 -2.59
N ALA A 170 -18.84 -1.04 -1.87
CA ALA A 170 -17.67 -0.20 -1.95
C ALA A 170 -16.39 -1.04 -1.96
N ILE A 171 -15.30 -0.51 -2.50
CA ILE A 171 -13.97 -1.13 -2.54
C ILE A 171 -12.92 -0.15 -2.04
N ILE A 172 -12.14 -0.56 -1.04
CA ILE A 172 -11.01 0.17 -0.49
C ILE A 172 -9.72 -0.52 -0.97
N PHE A 173 -8.91 0.20 -1.76
CA PHE A 173 -7.54 -0.21 -2.09
C PHE A 173 -6.57 0.41 -1.09
N ASP A 174 -5.90 -0.41 -0.29
CA ASP A 174 -4.86 0.06 0.62
C ASP A 174 -3.49 0.03 -0.04
N LEU A 175 -2.97 1.23 -0.33
CA LEU A 175 -1.66 1.44 -0.94
C LEU A 175 -0.68 2.12 0.03
N ARG A 176 -1.01 2.20 1.32
CA ARG A 176 -0.18 2.87 2.35
C ARG A 176 1.22 2.27 2.46
N GLN A 177 1.41 1.01 2.04
CA GLN A 177 2.70 0.30 2.03
C GLN A 177 3.15 -0.10 0.63
N ASN A 178 2.66 0.57 -0.43
CA ASN A 178 2.94 0.22 -1.81
C ASN A 178 3.94 1.18 -2.47
N GLY A 179 5.12 0.66 -2.84
CA GLY A 179 6.18 1.44 -3.49
C GLY A 179 6.05 1.57 -5.02
N GLY A 180 5.00 1.02 -5.61
CA GLY A 180 4.75 1.03 -7.04
C GLY A 180 5.05 -0.31 -7.72
N GLY A 181 5.63 -0.26 -8.92
CA GLY A 181 5.80 -1.41 -9.80
C GLY A 181 5.39 -1.12 -11.25
N ASP A 182 4.67 -2.07 -11.84
CA ASP A 182 4.36 -2.17 -13.26
C ASP A 182 3.00 -1.56 -13.63
N PRO A 183 2.95 -0.71 -14.67
CA PRO A 183 1.71 -0.05 -15.11
C PRO A 183 0.68 -1.02 -15.73
N GLY A 184 1.08 -2.22 -16.18
CA GLY A 184 0.16 -3.23 -16.69
C GLY A 184 -0.81 -3.73 -15.62
N MET A 185 -0.36 -3.83 -14.36
CA MET A 185 -1.25 -4.18 -13.24
C MET A 185 -2.21 -3.05 -12.89
N ILE A 186 -1.77 -1.79 -12.99
CA ILE A 186 -2.67 -0.63 -12.86
C ILE A 186 -3.78 -0.75 -13.90
N GLN A 187 -3.42 -0.96 -15.16
CA GLN A 187 -4.37 -1.10 -16.26
C GLN A 187 -5.37 -2.22 -15.99
N LEU A 188 -4.91 -3.39 -15.52
CA LEU A 188 -5.77 -4.52 -15.19
C LEU A 188 -6.73 -4.20 -14.04
N LEU A 189 -6.23 -3.75 -12.88
CA LEU A 189 -7.05 -3.48 -11.70
C LEU A 189 -8.04 -2.34 -11.94
N THR A 190 -7.60 -1.25 -12.57
CA THR A 190 -8.51 -0.14 -12.92
C THR A 190 -9.61 -0.60 -13.86
N SER A 191 -9.35 -1.55 -14.77
CA SER A 191 -10.37 -2.05 -15.69
C SER A 191 -11.54 -2.74 -14.99
N TYR A 192 -11.35 -3.38 -13.84
CA TYR A 192 -12.45 -3.97 -13.06
C TYR A 192 -13.47 -2.93 -12.55
N LEU A 193 -13.07 -1.67 -12.46
CA LEU A 193 -13.86 -0.56 -11.91
C LEU A 193 -14.69 0.20 -12.96
N TYR A 194 -14.66 -0.23 -14.22
CA TYR A 194 -15.38 0.40 -15.33
C TYR A 194 -16.15 -0.64 -16.13
N GLN A 195 -17.26 -0.21 -16.74
CA GLN A 195 -18.05 -1.06 -17.62
C GLN A 195 -17.25 -1.44 -18.88
N ALA A 196 -17.44 -2.68 -19.34
CA ALA A 196 -16.82 -3.15 -20.57
C ALA A 196 -17.27 -2.31 -21.78
N GLY A 197 -16.40 -2.19 -22.79
CA GLY A 197 -16.71 -1.56 -24.08
C GLY A 197 -16.54 -0.04 -24.15
N ARG A 198 -16.44 0.67 -23.02
CA ARG A 198 -16.07 2.10 -23.00
C ARG A 198 -14.61 2.24 -22.56
N GLY A 199 -13.71 2.45 -23.52
CA GLY A 199 -12.31 2.74 -23.23
C GLY A 199 -12.18 4.05 -22.45
N VAL A 200 -11.51 4.00 -21.29
CA VAL A 200 -11.17 5.17 -20.48
C VAL A 200 -9.68 5.38 -20.57
N HIS A 201 -9.25 6.57 -20.99
CA HIS A 201 -7.84 6.94 -21.07
C HIS A 201 -7.31 7.11 -19.65
N LEU A 202 -6.38 6.25 -19.25
CA LEU A 202 -5.81 6.26 -17.91
C LEU A 202 -4.64 7.24 -17.84
N ASN A 203 -3.65 7.08 -18.72
CA ASN A 203 -2.45 7.90 -18.71
C ASN A 203 -1.76 7.91 -20.09
N SER A 204 -0.92 8.91 -20.33
CA SER A 204 0.03 8.92 -21.45
C SER A 204 1.46 8.96 -20.93
N PHE A 205 2.40 8.36 -21.67
CA PHE A 205 3.81 8.35 -21.32
C PHE A 205 4.65 8.82 -22.49
N TYR A 206 5.38 9.92 -22.30
CA TYR A 206 6.42 10.32 -23.24
C TYR A 206 7.69 9.52 -22.98
N HIS A 207 8.30 8.97 -24.03
CA HIS A 207 9.52 8.17 -23.97
C HIS A 207 10.67 8.88 -24.66
N ARG A 208 11.79 9.08 -23.95
CA ARG A 208 12.95 9.84 -24.45
C ARG A 208 13.68 9.13 -25.58
N SER A 209 13.83 7.81 -25.47
CA SER A 209 14.64 6.98 -26.39
C SER A 209 14.03 6.94 -27.80
N THR A 210 12.70 6.78 -27.87
CA THR A 210 11.92 6.68 -29.11
C THR A 210 11.34 8.01 -29.56
N ASN A 211 11.32 9.03 -28.69
CA ASN A 211 10.71 10.33 -28.93
C ASN A 211 9.23 10.23 -29.36
N ASP A 212 8.50 9.31 -28.72
CA ASP A 212 7.08 9.09 -28.96
C ASP A 212 6.29 9.15 -27.64
N THR A 213 4.98 8.96 -27.76
CA THR A 213 4.08 8.94 -26.60
C THR A 213 3.15 7.74 -26.70
N SER A 214 3.21 6.87 -25.70
CA SER A 214 2.26 5.76 -25.56
C SER A 214 1.07 6.18 -24.70
N GLN A 215 -0.02 5.45 -24.81
CA GLN A 215 -1.24 5.66 -24.03
C GLN A 215 -1.68 4.37 -23.36
N THR A 216 -2.17 4.47 -22.14
CA THR A 216 -2.80 3.38 -21.41
C THR A 216 -4.30 3.62 -21.32
N TRP A 217 -5.08 2.60 -21.65
CA TRP A 217 -6.54 2.64 -21.65
C TRP A 217 -7.10 1.45 -20.86
N THR A 218 -8.31 1.55 -20.32
CA THR A 218 -8.97 0.38 -19.74
C THR A 218 -9.07 -0.76 -20.75
N LEU A 219 -8.89 -2.00 -20.28
CA LEU A 219 -8.94 -3.21 -21.09
C LEU A 219 -10.37 -3.48 -21.54
N PRO A 220 -10.58 -3.95 -22.79
CA PRO A 220 -11.91 -4.35 -23.26
C PRO A 220 -12.44 -5.60 -22.53
N TYR A 221 -11.54 -6.45 -22.03
CA TYR A 221 -11.84 -7.68 -21.31
C TYR A 221 -10.96 -7.81 -20.07
N VAL A 222 -11.53 -8.36 -19.00
CA VAL A 222 -10.80 -8.82 -17.81
C VAL A 222 -11.35 -10.20 -17.42
N PRO A 223 -10.53 -11.12 -16.87
CA PRO A 223 -11.03 -12.37 -16.32
C PRO A 223 -11.98 -12.12 -15.14
N GLY A 224 -13.12 -12.83 -15.08
CA GLY A 224 -14.05 -12.68 -13.96
C GLY A 224 -15.03 -11.50 -14.10
N LYS A 225 -15.57 -11.03 -12.96
CA LYS A 225 -16.63 -10.02 -12.92
C LYS A 225 -16.07 -8.61 -12.66
N ARG A 226 -16.60 -7.62 -13.38
CA ARG A 226 -16.37 -6.19 -13.13
C ARG A 226 -17.35 -5.68 -12.08
N ASN A 227 -16.99 -4.59 -11.41
CA ASN A 227 -17.86 -3.88 -10.48
C ASN A 227 -17.78 -2.35 -10.75
N PRO A 228 -18.45 -1.87 -11.83
CA PRO A 228 -18.39 -0.47 -12.20
C PRO A 228 -19.15 0.45 -11.23
N ASP A 229 -20.14 -0.08 -10.53
CA ASP A 229 -21.07 0.68 -9.69
C ASP A 229 -20.56 0.88 -8.25
N ALA A 230 -19.58 0.08 -7.80
CA ALA A 230 -19.01 0.21 -6.48
C ALA A 230 -18.37 1.58 -6.23
N GLU A 231 -18.62 2.12 -5.04
CA GLU A 231 -17.82 3.23 -4.51
C GLU A 231 -16.36 2.80 -4.37
N VAL A 232 -15.41 3.68 -4.69
CA VAL A 232 -13.99 3.33 -4.58
C VAL A 232 -13.25 4.33 -3.71
N PHE A 233 -12.42 3.80 -2.83
CA PHE A 233 -11.52 4.55 -1.97
C PHE A 233 -10.10 4.03 -2.17
N VAL A 234 -9.12 4.92 -2.03
CA VAL A 234 -7.70 4.56 -2.06
C VAL A 234 -7.02 5.13 -0.82
N LEU A 235 -6.38 4.26 -0.04
CA LEU A 235 -5.61 4.66 1.13
C LEU A 235 -4.16 4.92 0.72
N THR A 236 -3.62 6.05 1.17
CA THR A 236 -2.28 6.49 0.81
C THR A 236 -1.48 6.91 2.03
N SER A 237 -0.16 6.80 1.93
CA SER A 237 0.78 7.35 2.91
C SER A 237 1.93 8.06 2.21
N ASN A 238 2.80 8.71 2.97
CA ASN A 238 4.04 9.26 2.45
C ASN A 238 5.02 8.21 1.85
N TYR A 239 4.78 6.91 2.07
CA TYR A 239 5.52 5.81 1.45
C TYR A 239 4.97 5.43 0.07
N THR A 240 3.70 5.71 -0.22
CA THR A 240 3.09 5.39 -1.52
C THR A 240 3.87 6.07 -2.64
N PHE A 241 4.35 5.30 -3.62
CA PHE A 241 5.29 5.81 -4.63
C PHE A 241 5.08 5.21 -6.03
N SER A 242 5.52 5.92 -7.08
CA SER A 242 5.61 5.42 -8.47
C SER A 242 4.26 4.91 -9.02
N ALA A 243 4.19 3.69 -9.56
CA ALA A 243 2.94 3.11 -10.09
C ALA A 243 1.74 3.16 -9.11
N ALA A 244 1.97 3.12 -7.80
CA ALA A 244 0.89 3.26 -6.83
C ALA A 244 0.32 4.70 -6.82
N GLU A 245 1.19 5.68 -7.01
CA GLU A 245 0.77 7.07 -7.22
C GLU A 245 0.08 7.25 -8.57
N GLU A 246 0.51 6.56 -9.63
CA GLU A 246 -0.21 6.57 -10.90
C GLU A 246 -1.64 6.05 -10.75
N PHE A 247 -1.82 4.87 -10.14
CA PHE A 247 -3.15 4.31 -9.89
C PHE A 247 -4.03 5.30 -9.11
N THR A 248 -3.47 5.89 -8.05
CA THR A 248 -4.13 6.89 -7.22
C THR A 248 -4.49 8.15 -8.02
N TYR A 249 -3.54 8.70 -8.76
CA TYR A 249 -3.69 9.94 -9.52
C TYR A 249 -4.68 9.78 -10.67
N ASN A 250 -4.64 8.64 -11.38
CA ASN A 250 -5.59 8.33 -12.44
C ASN A 250 -7.01 8.27 -11.88
N LEU A 251 -7.25 7.46 -10.83
CA LEU A 251 -8.58 7.34 -10.23
C LEU A 251 -9.08 8.63 -9.59
N LYS A 252 -8.18 9.42 -9.00
CA LYS A 252 -8.50 10.73 -8.45
C LYS A 252 -9.03 11.68 -9.53
N ASN A 253 -8.26 11.85 -10.61
CA ASN A 253 -8.61 12.82 -11.66
C ASN A 253 -9.74 12.34 -12.58
N LEU A 254 -9.95 11.03 -12.68
CA LEU A 254 -11.14 10.44 -13.32
C LEU A 254 -12.40 10.55 -12.45
N GLU A 255 -12.31 11.15 -11.25
CA GLU A 255 -13.38 11.24 -10.24
C GLU A 255 -13.96 9.87 -9.87
N ARG A 256 -13.15 8.81 -10.03
CA ARG A 256 -13.56 7.42 -9.80
C ARG A 256 -13.37 6.99 -8.35
N ALA A 257 -12.43 7.59 -7.63
CA ALA A 257 -12.11 7.22 -6.26
C ALA A 257 -11.95 8.42 -5.32
N THR A 258 -12.31 8.20 -4.04
CA THR A 258 -11.97 9.10 -2.94
C THR A 258 -10.62 8.72 -2.33
N ILE A 259 -9.66 9.63 -2.30
CA ILE A 259 -8.31 9.38 -1.76
C ILE A 259 -8.27 9.82 -0.29
N VAL A 260 -7.84 8.93 0.60
CA VAL A 260 -7.82 9.14 2.05
C VAL A 260 -6.44 8.79 2.60
N GLY A 261 -5.89 9.59 3.50
CA GLY A 261 -4.58 9.33 4.11
C GLY A 261 -3.65 10.53 3.98
N GLU A 262 -2.39 10.29 3.62
CA GLU A 262 -1.36 11.33 3.54
C GLU A 262 -0.96 11.61 2.08
N THR A 263 -0.31 12.75 1.84
CA THR A 263 0.29 13.04 0.52
C THR A 263 1.42 12.05 0.21
N THR A 264 1.40 11.51 -1.02
CA THR A 264 2.33 10.47 -1.49
C THR A 264 3.75 11.00 -1.78
N GLY A 265 4.69 10.09 -2.09
CA GLY A 265 6.12 10.41 -2.14
C GLY A 265 6.58 11.29 -3.31
N GLY A 266 5.86 11.34 -4.42
CA GLY A 266 6.08 12.24 -5.56
C GLY A 266 7.05 11.75 -6.63
N GLY A 267 6.91 10.50 -7.10
CA GLY A 267 7.69 9.98 -8.23
C GLY A 267 6.80 9.62 -9.41
N ALA A 268 6.86 10.38 -10.49
CA ALA A 268 6.05 10.20 -11.71
C ALA A 268 6.84 9.85 -12.98
N HIS A 269 8.16 9.75 -12.91
CA HIS A 269 8.99 9.45 -14.07
C HIS A 269 9.37 7.96 -14.15
N PRO A 270 8.78 7.18 -15.09
CA PRO A 270 9.21 5.82 -15.34
C PRO A 270 10.64 5.78 -15.89
N GLY A 271 11.30 4.64 -15.66
CA GLY A 271 12.70 4.45 -16.02
C GLY A 271 13.11 3.00 -15.95
N GLY A 272 14.40 2.79 -16.19
CA GLY A 272 15.04 1.48 -16.08
C GLY A 272 16.23 1.52 -15.16
N THR A 273 16.56 0.37 -14.58
CA THR A 273 17.85 0.17 -13.94
C THR A 273 18.86 -0.29 -14.99
N LEU A 274 20.03 0.33 -15.01
CA LEU A 274 21.12 0.00 -15.92
C LEU A 274 22.46 -0.10 -15.17
N PRO A 275 23.37 -0.98 -15.63
CA PRO A 275 24.68 -1.11 -15.02
C PRO A 275 25.57 0.08 -15.37
N ILE A 276 26.10 0.79 -14.37
CA ILE A 276 27.00 1.94 -14.59
C ILE A 276 28.47 1.58 -14.33
N ALA A 277 28.77 0.65 -13.43
CA ALA A 277 30.13 0.13 -13.20
C ALA A 277 30.06 -1.29 -12.64
N ASP A 278 31.19 -2.01 -12.59
CA ASP A 278 31.24 -3.45 -12.26
C ASP A 278 30.36 -3.82 -11.06
N ARG A 279 30.32 -2.92 -10.07
CA ARG A 279 29.60 -3.10 -8.81
C ARG A 279 28.40 -2.17 -8.60
N PHE A 280 28.03 -1.38 -9.59
CA PHE A 280 27.05 -0.31 -9.44
C PHE A 280 26.01 -0.29 -10.56
N VAL A 281 24.78 -0.01 -10.17
CA VAL A 281 23.65 0.22 -11.07
C VAL A 281 23.04 1.59 -10.81
N ALA A 282 22.38 2.17 -11.80
CA ALA A 282 21.59 3.38 -11.66
C ALA A 282 20.18 3.18 -12.20
N PHE A 283 19.18 3.69 -11.48
CA PHE A 283 17.85 3.91 -12.04
C PHE A 283 17.83 5.28 -12.70
N VAL A 284 17.60 5.32 -14.01
CA VAL A 284 17.53 6.55 -14.79
C VAL A 284 16.15 6.68 -15.42
N PRO A 285 15.35 7.68 -15.02
CA PRO A 285 14.06 7.92 -15.64
C PRO A 285 14.21 8.33 -17.11
N ASN A 286 13.62 7.54 -17.99
CA ASN A 286 13.67 7.75 -19.44
C ASN A 286 12.31 8.14 -20.03
N GLY A 287 11.27 8.23 -19.20
CA GLY A 287 9.97 8.72 -19.59
C GLY A 287 9.34 9.62 -18.55
N ARG A 288 8.17 10.17 -18.90
CA ARG A 288 7.34 10.96 -17.97
C ARG A 288 5.88 10.67 -18.20
N ALA A 289 5.14 10.51 -17.10
CA ALA A 289 3.69 10.46 -17.12
C ALA A 289 3.09 11.82 -17.52
N ILE A 290 2.00 11.77 -18.27
CA ILE A 290 1.20 12.91 -18.72
C ILE A 290 -0.27 12.48 -18.56
N ASN A 291 -0.90 12.91 -17.48
CA ASN A 291 -2.30 12.57 -17.25
C ASN A 291 -3.20 13.29 -18.27
N PRO A 292 -4.19 12.61 -18.86
CA PRO A 292 -5.02 13.18 -19.92
C PRO A 292 -5.94 14.30 -19.48
N ILE A 293 -6.17 14.48 -18.17
CA ILE A 293 -7.08 15.48 -17.60
C ILE A 293 -6.29 16.68 -17.10
N THR A 294 -5.24 16.46 -16.31
CA THR A 294 -4.44 17.56 -15.74
C THR A 294 -3.35 18.07 -16.69
N HIS A 295 -3.04 17.31 -17.74
CA HIS A 295 -1.94 17.56 -18.69
C HIS A 295 -0.56 17.70 -18.02
N THR A 296 -0.42 17.18 -16.80
CA THR A 296 0.79 17.17 -15.99
C THR A 296 0.89 15.85 -15.24
N ASN A 297 1.71 15.78 -14.17
CA ASN A 297 1.87 14.60 -13.32
C ASN A 297 2.06 14.98 -11.84
N TRP A 298 2.42 14.00 -11.01
CA TRP A 298 2.61 14.13 -9.55
C TRP A 298 4.08 14.23 -9.13
N GLU A 299 5.02 14.44 -10.07
CA GLU A 299 6.45 14.52 -9.75
C GLU A 299 6.73 15.64 -8.75
N GLY A 300 7.48 15.33 -7.70
CA GLY A 300 7.92 16.29 -6.68
C GLY A 300 6.82 16.76 -5.72
N THR A 301 5.54 16.70 -6.10
CA THR A 301 4.41 17.08 -5.24
C THR A 301 3.74 15.91 -4.55
N GLY A 302 3.79 14.72 -5.16
CA GLY A 302 2.92 13.61 -4.79
C GLY A 302 1.46 13.88 -5.15
N VAL A 303 0.61 12.93 -4.79
CA VAL A 303 -0.84 12.97 -4.90
C VAL A 303 -1.40 13.37 -3.55
N SER A 304 -1.91 14.60 -3.44
CA SER A 304 -2.61 15.01 -2.22
C SER A 304 -3.93 14.24 -2.06
N PRO A 305 -4.32 13.82 -0.85
CA PRO A 305 -5.58 13.14 -0.62
C PRO A 305 -6.77 14.10 -0.75
N HIS A 306 -8.00 13.56 -0.88
CA HIS A 306 -9.22 14.34 -0.67
C HIS A 306 -9.48 14.57 0.82
N VAL A 307 -9.11 13.60 1.65
CA VAL A 307 -9.23 13.64 3.11
C VAL A 307 -7.87 13.37 3.73
N ASP A 308 -7.26 14.42 4.27
CA ASP A 308 -5.93 14.39 4.89
C ASP A 308 -6.04 13.90 6.35
N VAL A 309 -5.52 12.71 6.60
CA VAL A 309 -5.49 12.06 7.91
C VAL A 309 -4.22 11.22 8.03
N ALA A 310 -3.75 11.01 9.26
CA ALA A 310 -2.62 10.11 9.51
C ALA A 310 -2.89 8.71 8.92
N LYS A 311 -1.89 8.09 8.31
CA LYS A 311 -2.06 6.81 7.60
C LYS A 311 -2.67 5.72 8.49
N GLU A 312 -2.43 5.73 9.80
CA GLU A 312 -2.99 4.78 10.77
C GLU A 312 -4.51 4.89 10.88
N LYS A 313 -5.09 6.06 10.60
CA LYS A 313 -6.54 6.34 10.65
C LYS A 313 -7.24 6.23 9.30
N ALA A 314 -6.48 6.13 8.21
CA ALA A 314 -7.04 6.19 6.86
C ALA A 314 -8.09 5.08 6.58
N LEU A 315 -7.87 3.85 7.06
CA LEU A 315 -8.82 2.75 6.87
C LEU A 315 -10.13 3.00 7.62
N ASP A 316 -10.04 3.33 8.90
CA ASP A 316 -11.19 3.63 9.76
C ASP A 316 -12.06 4.74 9.16
N VAL A 317 -11.41 5.82 8.68
CA VAL A 317 -12.07 6.97 8.05
C VAL A 317 -12.69 6.59 6.71
N ALA A 318 -11.96 5.90 5.83
CA ALA A 318 -12.49 5.51 4.53
C ALA A 318 -13.65 4.52 4.64
N HIS A 319 -13.60 3.58 5.59
CA HIS A 319 -14.68 2.63 5.83
C HIS A 319 -15.94 3.34 6.32
N GLN A 320 -15.81 4.25 7.28
CA GLN A 320 -16.94 5.07 7.72
C GLN A 320 -17.51 5.91 6.57
N MET A 321 -16.67 6.60 5.79
CA MET A 321 -17.09 7.40 4.64
C MET A 321 -17.80 6.55 3.56
N ALA A 322 -17.34 5.33 3.34
CA ALA A 322 -17.96 4.41 2.39
C ALA A 322 -19.41 4.12 2.80
N LEU A 323 -19.63 3.76 4.07
CA LEU A 323 -20.97 3.46 4.58
C LEU A 323 -21.88 4.69 4.59
N GLU A 324 -21.37 5.85 4.98
CA GLU A 324 -22.14 7.11 4.94
C GLU A 324 -22.57 7.44 3.50
N LYS A 325 -21.64 7.33 2.54
CA LYS A 325 -21.94 7.59 1.12
C LYS A 325 -22.92 6.57 0.53
N LEU A 326 -22.81 5.31 0.92
CA LEU A 326 -23.76 4.26 0.51
C LEU A 326 -25.15 4.53 1.08
N ALA A 327 -25.26 4.90 2.37
CA ALA A 327 -26.52 5.29 2.99
C ALA A 327 -27.18 6.50 2.30
N GLU A 328 -26.39 7.51 1.91
CA GLU A 328 -26.87 8.68 1.18
C GLU A 328 -27.37 8.34 -0.23
N LYS A 329 -26.75 7.34 -0.89
CA LYS A 329 -27.11 6.90 -2.24
C LYS A 329 -28.21 5.84 -2.26
N SER A 330 -28.54 5.24 -1.12
CA SER A 330 -29.54 4.18 -1.02
C SER A 330 -30.88 4.61 -1.60
N GLY A 331 -31.42 3.79 -2.51
CA GLY A 331 -32.74 3.99 -3.10
C GLY A 331 -33.89 3.49 -2.22
N SER A 332 -33.59 2.80 -1.12
CA SER A 332 -34.57 2.23 -0.18
C SER A 332 -34.20 2.58 1.26
N GLU A 333 -35.24 2.70 2.11
CA GLU A 333 -35.05 2.90 3.56
C GLU A 333 -34.41 1.68 4.23
N GLU A 334 -34.56 0.49 3.64
CA GLU A 334 -33.94 -0.75 4.14
C GLU A 334 -32.42 -0.71 3.95
N ASP A 335 -31.95 -0.42 2.73
CA ASP A 335 -30.52 -0.30 2.43
C ASP A 335 -29.88 0.85 3.21
N LYS A 336 -30.60 1.98 3.31
CA LYS A 336 -30.15 3.12 4.11
C LYS A 336 -29.93 2.72 5.57
N ARG A 337 -30.92 2.05 6.18
CA ARG A 337 -30.80 1.55 7.55
C ARG A 337 -29.66 0.55 7.70
N TYR A 338 -29.46 -0.33 6.71
CA TYR A 338 -28.36 -1.29 6.69
C TYR A 338 -26.99 -0.59 6.78
N PHE A 339 -26.73 0.41 5.95
CA PHE A 339 -25.43 1.12 5.98
C PHE A 339 -25.29 2.02 7.21
N GLU A 340 -26.34 2.72 7.63
CA GLU A 340 -26.34 3.50 8.89
C GLU A 340 -26.07 2.63 10.11
N TRP A 341 -26.51 1.36 10.07
CA TRP A 341 -26.26 0.39 11.13
C TRP A 341 -24.77 0.12 11.31
N PHE A 342 -24.06 -0.21 10.24
CA PHE A 342 -22.62 -0.44 10.34
C PHE A 342 -21.84 0.85 10.57
N SER A 343 -22.28 1.97 9.99
CA SER A 343 -21.63 3.27 10.19
C SER A 343 -21.62 3.66 11.67
N SER A 344 -22.74 3.51 12.39
CA SER A 344 -22.77 3.86 13.81
C SER A 344 -21.98 2.86 14.68
N TYR A 345 -21.86 1.60 14.27
CA TYR A 345 -20.97 0.64 14.93
C TYR A 345 -19.51 1.05 14.79
N LEU A 346 -19.06 1.36 13.57
CA LEU A 346 -17.68 1.82 13.33
C LEU A 346 -17.37 3.11 14.08
N LYS A 347 -18.31 4.06 14.11
CA LYS A 347 -18.15 5.30 14.88
C LYS A 347 -17.88 5.03 16.35
N ALA A 348 -18.66 4.14 16.97
CA ALA A 348 -18.45 3.74 18.36
C ALA A 348 -17.16 2.93 18.55
N LYS A 349 -16.77 2.11 17.58
CA LYS A 349 -15.49 1.39 17.64
C LYS A 349 -14.28 2.34 17.58
N ASN A 350 -14.37 3.37 16.74
CA ASN A 350 -13.29 4.33 16.50
C ASN A 350 -13.22 5.42 17.59
N ASP A 351 -14.35 5.76 18.17
CA ASP A 351 -14.51 6.70 19.28
C ASP A 351 -15.42 6.10 20.36
N PRO A 352 -14.90 5.18 21.19
CA PRO A 352 -15.71 4.46 22.18
C PRO A 352 -16.36 5.40 23.19
N PRO A 353 -17.65 5.21 23.51
CA PRO A 353 -18.30 6.01 24.54
C PRO A 353 -17.61 5.82 25.88
N LEU A 354 -17.35 6.93 26.59
CA LEU A 354 -16.82 6.92 27.94
C LEU A 354 -17.92 6.49 28.91
N LEU A 355 -17.88 5.24 29.35
CA LEU A 355 -18.82 4.66 30.31
C LEU A 355 -18.12 4.34 31.64
N SER A 356 -18.76 4.67 32.75
CA SER A 356 -18.29 4.27 34.08
C SER A 356 -18.54 2.77 34.31
N GLU A 357 -17.78 2.19 35.24
CA GLU A 357 -17.94 0.78 35.62
C GLU A 357 -19.37 0.48 36.07
N GLU A 358 -19.97 1.40 36.82
CA GLU A 358 -21.35 1.30 37.31
C GLU A 358 -22.36 1.31 36.16
N GLN A 359 -22.15 2.12 35.12
CA GLN A 359 -23.04 2.16 33.95
C GLN A 359 -23.03 0.83 33.19
N ILE A 360 -21.83 0.26 33.01
CA ILE A 360 -21.66 -1.03 32.33
C ILE A 360 -22.27 -2.15 33.19
N GLN A 361 -21.97 -2.17 34.49
CA GLN A 361 -22.48 -3.18 35.41
C GLN A 361 -24.00 -3.12 35.56
N ALA A 362 -24.61 -1.93 35.53
CA ALA A 362 -26.06 -1.76 35.63
C ALA A 362 -26.83 -2.45 34.49
N CYS A 363 -26.18 -2.67 33.34
CA CYS A 363 -26.74 -3.38 32.19
C CYS A 363 -26.71 -4.91 32.34
N ALA A 364 -25.91 -5.46 33.28
CA ALA A 364 -25.77 -6.89 33.47
C ALA A 364 -27.04 -7.52 34.05
N GLY A 365 -27.37 -8.73 33.59
CA GLY A 365 -28.56 -9.43 34.06
C GLY A 365 -28.93 -10.65 33.22
N ASN A 366 -29.94 -11.36 33.72
CA ASN A 366 -30.56 -12.48 33.04
C ASN A 366 -31.89 -12.04 32.43
N TYR A 367 -32.03 -12.25 31.12
CA TYR A 367 -33.16 -11.88 30.28
C TYR A 367 -33.65 -13.15 29.58
N GLY A 368 -34.37 -14.00 30.32
CA GLY A 368 -34.85 -15.30 29.85
C GLY A 368 -33.71 -16.29 29.54
N ALA A 369 -33.46 -16.54 28.25
CA ALA A 369 -32.39 -17.44 27.79
C ALA A 369 -31.09 -16.70 27.45
N ARG A 370 -31.07 -15.37 27.60
CA ARG A 370 -29.97 -14.47 27.27
C ARG A 370 -29.41 -13.86 28.55
N ASN A 371 -28.10 -13.86 28.69
CA ASN A 371 -27.41 -13.28 29.82
C ASN A 371 -26.45 -12.20 29.33
N LEU A 372 -26.46 -11.05 30.00
CA LEU A 372 -25.41 -10.05 29.92
C LEU A 372 -24.56 -10.17 31.18
N LEU A 373 -23.32 -10.61 31.02
CA LEU A 373 -22.38 -10.90 32.09
C LEU A 373 -21.36 -9.78 32.17
N TYR A 374 -21.13 -9.24 33.36
CA TYR A 374 -20.10 -8.24 33.60
C TYR A 374 -18.81 -8.89 34.11
N GLU A 375 -17.69 -8.68 33.40
CA GLU A 375 -16.38 -9.19 33.79
C GLU A 375 -15.29 -8.16 33.42
N ASN A 376 -14.46 -7.75 34.39
CA ASN A 376 -13.28 -6.90 34.20
C ASN A 376 -13.53 -5.62 33.37
N GLY A 377 -14.58 -4.86 33.67
CA GLY A 377 -14.91 -3.62 32.95
C GLY A 377 -15.65 -3.82 31.62
N GLN A 378 -16.01 -5.05 31.26
CA GLN A 378 -16.63 -5.36 29.97
C GLN A 378 -17.90 -6.23 30.13
N LEU A 379 -18.86 -6.04 29.20
CA LEU A 379 -20.01 -6.94 29.07
C LEU A 379 -19.75 -8.07 28.07
N PHE A 380 -20.30 -9.23 28.41
CA PHE A 380 -20.35 -10.40 27.56
C PHE A 380 -21.79 -10.84 27.37
N TYR A 381 -22.16 -11.13 26.13
CA TYR A 381 -23.41 -11.78 25.81
C TYR A 381 -23.24 -13.29 25.85
N GLN A 382 -24.17 -13.99 26.50
CA GLN A 382 -24.24 -15.44 26.47
C GLN A 382 -25.68 -15.93 26.33
N ARG A 383 -25.94 -16.80 25.35
CA ARG A 383 -27.18 -17.59 25.30
C ARG A 383 -26.95 -18.93 25.97
N ASN A 384 -27.95 -19.44 26.70
CA ASN A 384 -27.82 -20.70 27.45
C ASN A 384 -27.17 -21.83 26.62
N GLY A 385 -26.09 -22.42 27.18
CA GLY A 385 -25.34 -23.51 26.55
C GLY A 385 -24.39 -23.10 25.42
N ARG A 386 -24.26 -21.80 25.11
CA ARG A 386 -23.32 -21.28 24.11
C ARG A 386 -22.11 -20.60 24.75
N PRO A 387 -20.98 -20.48 24.02
CA PRO A 387 -19.86 -19.66 24.45
C PRO A 387 -20.30 -18.21 24.68
N LYS A 388 -19.62 -17.53 25.62
CA LYS A 388 -19.80 -16.09 25.83
C LYS A 388 -19.10 -15.32 24.71
N MET A 389 -19.67 -14.19 24.32
CA MET A 389 -19.17 -13.31 23.25
C MET A 389 -19.02 -11.89 23.79
N ALA A 390 -17.90 -11.25 23.47
CA ALA A 390 -17.59 -9.91 23.93
C ALA A 390 -18.52 -8.87 23.28
N LEU A 391 -19.01 -7.93 24.08
CA LEU A 391 -19.79 -6.80 23.60
C LEU A 391 -18.95 -5.52 23.57
N GLU A 392 -19.18 -4.71 22.55
CA GLU A 392 -18.65 -3.36 22.39
C GLU A 392 -19.78 -2.34 22.65
N PRO A 393 -19.53 -1.30 23.46
CA PRO A 393 -20.54 -0.29 23.75
C PRO A 393 -20.75 0.65 22.55
N LEU A 394 -22.00 0.81 22.15
CA LEU A 394 -22.45 1.82 21.19
C LEU A 394 -22.95 3.10 21.87
N SER A 395 -23.53 2.94 23.06
CA SER A 395 -24.04 4.00 23.93
C SER A 395 -24.12 3.45 25.38
N PRO A 396 -24.52 4.24 26.38
CA PRO A 396 -24.62 3.75 27.77
C PRO A 396 -25.49 2.52 27.97
N THR A 397 -26.45 2.25 27.08
CA THR A 397 -27.36 1.12 27.20
C THR A 397 -27.46 0.27 25.94
N SER A 398 -26.65 0.53 24.91
CA SER A 398 -26.70 -0.19 23.63
C SER A 398 -25.33 -0.74 23.27
N PHE A 399 -25.28 -1.98 22.78
CA PHE A 399 -24.06 -2.73 22.55
C PHE A 399 -24.16 -3.54 21.25
N ALA A 400 -23.03 -3.83 20.62
CA ALA A 400 -22.89 -4.77 19.49
C ALA A 400 -21.92 -5.90 19.85
N LEU A 401 -21.95 -7.04 19.14
CA LEU A 401 -20.89 -8.04 19.31
C LEU A 401 -19.61 -7.53 18.66
N ARG A 402 -18.47 -7.81 19.30
CA ARG A 402 -17.15 -7.36 18.83
C ARG A 402 -16.79 -7.86 17.41
N ASP A 403 -17.17 -9.10 17.10
CA ASP A 403 -16.74 -9.81 15.88
C ASP A 403 -17.89 -10.06 14.88
N ASP A 404 -19.10 -9.58 15.19
CA ASP A 404 -20.31 -9.76 14.37
C ASP A 404 -21.31 -8.64 14.69
N ALA A 405 -21.22 -7.53 13.95
CA ALA A 405 -22.05 -6.36 14.22
C ALA A 405 -23.51 -6.51 13.74
N ASP A 406 -23.95 -7.69 13.28
CA ASP A 406 -25.32 -7.91 12.78
C ASP A 406 -26.39 -7.77 13.88
N LEU A 407 -26.01 -7.91 15.15
CA LEU A 407 -26.92 -7.83 16.30
C LEU A 407 -26.59 -6.64 17.21
N ARG A 408 -27.64 -5.91 17.60
CA ARG A 408 -27.59 -4.90 18.66
C ARG A 408 -28.38 -5.34 19.87
N PHE A 409 -27.83 -5.06 21.04
CA PHE A 409 -28.38 -5.35 22.35
C PHE A 409 -28.66 -4.02 23.03
N THR A 410 -29.93 -3.71 23.25
CA THR A 410 -30.34 -2.48 23.94
C THR A 410 -31.00 -2.85 25.25
N VAL A 411 -30.40 -2.40 26.35
CA VAL A 411 -30.93 -2.57 27.70
C VAL A 411 -31.88 -1.43 28.01
N GLU A 412 -33.11 -1.78 28.38
CA GLU A 412 -34.09 -0.82 28.86
C GLU A 412 -33.86 -0.60 30.35
N MET A 413 -33.74 0.66 30.75
CA MET A 413 -33.45 1.06 32.13
C MET A 413 -34.65 1.81 32.73
N GLU A 414 -35.06 1.46 33.95
CA GLU A 414 -36.04 2.21 34.74
C GLU A 414 -35.44 2.50 36.12
N ASN A 415 -35.48 3.76 36.56
CA ASN A 415 -34.93 4.20 37.86
C ASN A 415 -33.46 3.77 38.11
N GLY A 416 -32.66 3.62 37.05
CA GLY A 416 -31.27 3.19 37.13
C GLY A 416 -31.05 1.68 37.12
N GLU A 417 -32.12 0.88 37.04
CA GLU A 417 -32.05 -0.58 36.98
C GLU A 417 -32.45 -1.09 35.59
N ALA A 418 -31.73 -2.08 35.07
CA ALA A 418 -32.15 -2.77 33.85
C ALA A 418 -33.46 -3.52 34.10
N VAL A 419 -34.44 -3.35 33.19
CA VAL A 419 -35.77 -3.99 33.25
C VAL A 419 -36.02 -4.95 32.10
N ALA A 420 -35.42 -4.72 30.93
CA ALA A 420 -35.55 -5.61 29.78
C ALA A 420 -34.35 -5.50 28.84
N LEU A 421 -34.22 -6.50 27.97
CA LEU A 421 -33.25 -6.54 26.89
C LEU A 421 -33.98 -6.66 25.55
N SER A 422 -33.77 -5.68 24.67
CA SER A 422 -34.16 -5.72 23.28
C SER A 422 -32.96 -6.16 22.43
N VAL A 423 -33.12 -7.22 21.64
CA VAL A 423 -32.14 -7.65 20.64
C VAL A 423 -32.71 -7.39 19.26
N GLU A 424 -31.97 -6.69 18.42
CA GLU A 424 -32.36 -6.32 17.06
C GLU A 424 -31.28 -6.77 16.08
N SER A 425 -31.68 -7.27 14.91
CA SER A 425 -30.77 -7.58 13.82
C SER A 425 -30.75 -6.48 12.77
N VAL A 426 -29.66 -6.39 12.02
CA VAL A 426 -29.52 -5.46 10.90
C VAL A 426 -30.66 -5.60 9.86
N ASN A 427 -31.20 -6.81 9.69
CA ASN A 427 -32.33 -7.10 8.80
C ASN A 427 -33.71 -6.78 9.43
N GLY A 428 -33.77 -6.27 10.66
CA GLY A 428 -34.98 -5.73 11.29
C GLY A 428 -35.77 -6.72 12.11
N TRP A 429 -35.24 -7.94 12.31
CA TRP A 429 -35.79 -8.83 13.32
C TRP A 429 -35.54 -8.23 14.70
N LYS A 430 -36.55 -8.25 15.57
CA LYS A 430 -36.43 -7.71 16.93
C LYS A 430 -37.16 -8.59 17.94
N GLU A 431 -36.54 -8.79 19.09
CA GLU A 431 -37.11 -9.51 20.22
C GLU A 431 -36.82 -8.76 21.51
N ARG A 432 -37.85 -8.59 22.34
CA ARG A 432 -37.73 -7.99 23.67
C ARG A 432 -37.95 -9.08 24.73
N THR A 433 -37.09 -9.11 25.74
CA THR A 433 -37.19 -10.05 26.86
C THR A 433 -37.07 -9.30 28.18
N GLU A 434 -38.05 -9.46 29.07
CA GLU A 434 -38.02 -8.89 30.41
C GLU A 434 -36.86 -9.48 31.23
N ARG A 435 -36.31 -8.68 32.15
CA ARG A 435 -35.31 -9.14 33.11
C ARG A 435 -35.97 -10.06 34.13
N ASN A 436 -35.32 -11.19 34.42
CA ASN A 436 -35.80 -12.12 35.45
C ASN A 436 -35.70 -11.45 36.83
N LYS A 437 -36.82 -11.26 37.51
CA LYS A 437 -36.90 -10.64 38.85
C LYS A 437 -36.40 -11.54 39.99
N THR A 438 -35.93 -12.75 39.69
CA THR A 438 -35.56 -13.76 40.68
C THR A 438 -34.26 -14.46 40.30
N GLN A 439 -33.13 -13.89 40.70
CA GLN A 439 -32.14 -14.53 41.59
C GLN A 439 -31.08 -13.48 42.00
N PRO A 440 -30.65 -13.49 43.28
CA PRO A 440 -29.65 -12.55 43.82
C PRO A 440 -28.27 -12.70 43.20
#